data_AF-A0AAV9QCR6-F1
#
_entry.id   AF-A0AAV9QCR6-F1
#
_cell.length_a   1.000
_cell.length_b   1.000
_cell.length_c   1.000
_cell.angle_alpha   90.00
_cell.angle_beta   90.00
_cell.angle_gamma   90.00
#
_symmetry.space_group_name_H-M   'P 1'
#
loop_
_entity.id
_entity.type
_entity.pdbx_description
1 polymer ?
#
loop_
_entity_poly.entity_id
_entity_poly.type
_entity_poly.pdbx_seq_one_letter_code
_entity_poly.pdbx_strand_id
1 'polypeptide(L)'
;MSSDILTQLQTCYDQLLTQFFSTISYLSQRHPLIAPIPDPNDPYTNPPSSTAPPQTPNLDGTPAPPSSGLLPGPEDTDRSVYPLRPAAPEVFASAQRELSDDLVTKAQQIEYLISRLPGIGRGEEQQAEEIRILVEKVREMEARRKEKRREMRECVGRLDAVVLGMAESIEHDADVNKHEQATGT
;
A
#
# COMPACT_ATOMS: atom_id res chain seq x y z
N MET A 1 1.55 -4.51 -18.49
CA MET A 1 0.85 -4.23 -17.21
C MET A 1 1.32 -5.14 -16.06
N SER A 2 2.15 -6.16 -16.29
CA SER A 2 2.58 -7.16 -15.30
C SER A 2 3.65 -6.70 -14.28
N SER A 3 4.48 -5.72 -14.63
CA SER A 3 5.54 -5.19 -13.74
C SER A 3 5.01 -4.41 -12.53
N ASP A 4 3.75 -4.00 -12.56
CA ASP A 4 3.11 -3.24 -11.47
C ASP A 4 2.79 -4.13 -10.26
N ILE A 5 2.51 -5.43 -10.48
CA ILE A 5 2.09 -6.35 -9.42
C ILE A 5 3.23 -6.62 -8.42
N LEU A 6 4.48 -6.72 -8.90
CA LEU A 6 5.63 -6.93 -8.02
C LEU A 6 5.89 -5.70 -7.14
N THR A 7 5.82 -4.49 -7.73
CA THR A 7 5.92 -3.21 -7.02
C THR A 7 4.76 -3.04 -6.02
N GLN A 8 3.55 -3.45 -6.41
CA GLN A 8 2.38 -3.45 -5.54
C GLN A 8 2.57 -4.39 -4.36
N LEU A 9 3.10 -5.59 -4.58
CA LEU A 9 3.39 -6.55 -3.50
C LEU A 9 4.42 -5.98 -2.53
N GLN A 10 5.47 -5.33 -3.04
CA GLN A 10 6.46 -4.65 -2.21
C GLN A 10 5.81 -3.55 -1.35
N THR A 11 4.97 -2.73 -1.96
CA THR A 11 4.22 -1.68 -1.23
C THR A 11 3.30 -2.27 -0.15
N CYS A 12 2.60 -3.38 -0.46
CA CYS A 12 1.74 -4.07 0.50
C CYS A 12 2.54 -4.67 1.67
N TYR A 13 3.73 -5.18 1.41
CA TYR A 13 4.62 -5.70 2.46
C TYR A 13 5.14 -4.59 3.38
N ASP A 14 5.53 -3.44 2.82
CA ASP A 14 5.96 -2.28 3.61
C ASP A 14 4.82 -1.72 4.48
N GLN A 15 3.59 -1.72 3.95
CA GLN A 15 2.39 -1.37 4.71
C GLN A 15 2.14 -2.36 5.85
N LEU A 16 2.31 -3.66 5.62
CA LEU A 16 2.16 -4.69 6.65
C LEU A 16 3.16 -4.49 7.80
N LEU A 17 4.42 -4.21 7.48
CA LEU A 17 5.45 -3.93 8.50
C LEU A 17 5.12 -2.68 9.31
N THR A 18 4.67 -1.62 8.66
CA THR A 18 4.21 -0.38 9.33
C THR A 18 3.05 -0.67 10.26
N GLN A 19 2.12 -1.52 9.83
CA GLN A 19 0.98 -1.92 10.63
C GLN A 19 1.41 -2.76 11.84
N PHE A 20 2.34 -3.71 11.69
CA PHE A 20 2.89 -4.50 12.80
C PHE A 20 3.55 -3.62 13.86
N PHE A 21 4.38 -2.67 13.44
CA PHE A 21 5.01 -1.73 14.38
C PHE A 21 3.95 -0.89 15.12
N SER A 22 2.94 -0.42 14.40
CA SER A 22 1.85 0.38 14.96
C SER A 22 0.98 -0.43 15.93
N THR A 23 0.71 -1.71 15.63
CA THR A 23 -0.04 -2.62 16.54
C THR A 23 0.72 -2.86 17.82
N ILE A 24 2.00 -3.24 17.73
CA ILE A 24 2.84 -3.50 18.91
C ILE A 24 2.96 -2.23 19.76
N SER A 25 3.16 -1.08 19.12
CA SER A 25 3.21 0.22 19.81
C SER A 25 1.89 0.57 20.50
N TYR A 26 0.75 0.32 19.85
CA TYR A 26 -0.57 0.51 20.43
C TYR A 26 -0.78 -0.39 21.65
N LEU A 27 -0.47 -1.69 21.53
CA LEU A 27 -0.60 -2.65 22.62
C LEU A 27 0.28 -2.28 23.82
N SER A 28 1.52 -1.87 23.58
CA SER A 28 2.47 -1.45 24.62
C SER A 28 2.03 -0.17 25.35
N GLN A 29 1.42 0.80 24.66
CA GLN A 29 1.11 2.11 25.25
C GLN A 29 -0.31 2.22 25.82
N ARG A 30 -1.26 1.43 25.29
CA ARG A 30 -2.69 1.57 25.56
C ARG A 30 -3.28 0.45 26.43
N HIS A 31 -2.51 -0.57 26.78
CA HIS A 31 -3.00 -1.66 27.61
C HIS A 31 -3.60 -1.14 28.91
N PRO A 32 -4.68 -1.77 29.42
CA PRO A 32 -5.21 -1.44 30.74
C PRO A 32 -4.16 -1.77 31.82
N LEU A 33 -4.07 -0.92 32.83
CA LEU A 33 -3.25 -1.18 34.00
C LEU A 33 -4.03 -2.14 34.91
N ILE A 34 -3.53 -3.36 35.04
CA ILE A 34 -4.12 -4.37 35.91
C ILE A 34 -3.37 -4.28 37.25
N ALA A 35 -4.11 -4.03 38.33
CA ALA A 35 -3.53 -4.05 39.66
C ALA A 35 -3.03 -5.48 39.97
N PRO A 36 -1.86 -5.63 40.62
CA PRO A 36 -1.42 -6.93 41.12
C PRO A 36 -2.51 -7.57 41.99
N ILE A 37 -2.59 -8.91 41.95
CA ILE A 37 -3.47 -9.65 42.85
C ILE A 37 -3.03 -9.32 44.29
N PRO A 38 -3.95 -8.88 45.18
CA PRO A 38 -3.58 -8.55 46.54
C PRO A 38 -3.08 -9.81 47.25
N ASP A 39 -1.80 -9.82 47.60
CA ASP A 39 -1.21 -10.85 48.45
C ASP A 39 -1.56 -10.53 49.92
N PRO A 40 -2.28 -11.43 50.63
CA PRO A 40 -2.60 -11.23 52.05
C PRO A 40 -1.37 -11.05 52.96
N ASN A 41 -0.20 -11.51 52.52
CA ASN A 41 1.07 -11.40 53.26
C ASN A 41 1.94 -10.22 52.84
N ASP A 42 1.50 -9.35 51.93
CA ASP A 42 2.27 -8.17 51.52
C ASP A 42 2.24 -7.07 52.61
N PRO A 43 3.36 -6.82 53.32
CA PRO A 43 3.44 -5.82 54.38
C PRO A 43 3.29 -4.38 53.88
N TYR A 44 3.35 -4.14 52.56
CA TYR A 44 3.15 -2.82 51.95
C TYR A 44 1.70 -2.56 51.53
N THR A 45 0.94 -3.61 51.17
CA THR A 45 -0.48 -3.52 50.77
C THR A 45 -1.44 -3.60 51.97
N ASN A 46 -1.09 -4.37 53.01
CA ASN A 46 -1.79 -4.41 54.29
C ASN A 46 -0.81 -3.99 55.41
N PRO A 47 -0.70 -2.69 55.74
CA PRO A 47 0.07 -2.30 56.91
C PRO A 47 -0.54 -2.99 58.13
N PRO A 48 0.25 -3.68 58.98
CA PRO A 48 -0.28 -4.28 60.19
C PRO A 48 -1.00 -3.17 60.94
N SER A 49 -2.31 -3.35 61.16
CA SER A 49 -3.10 -2.40 61.94
C SER A 49 -2.32 -2.08 63.19
N SER A 50 -2.07 -0.80 63.41
CA SER A 50 -1.31 -0.29 64.56
C SER A 50 -2.10 -0.59 65.85
N THR A 51 -2.07 -1.83 66.28
CA THR A 51 -2.35 -2.26 67.65
C THR A 51 -1.04 -2.74 68.25
N ALA A 52 -0.02 -1.88 68.20
CA ALA A 52 1.09 -1.95 69.13
C ALA A 52 0.78 -0.97 70.29
N PRO A 53 0.94 -1.39 71.56
CA PRO A 53 0.61 -0.57 72.72
C PRO A 53 1.46 0.72 72.78
N PRO A 54 0.98 1.77 73.48
CA PRO A 54 1.64 3.07 73.48
C PRO A 54 2.90 3.00 74.33
N GLN A 55 4.08 3.14 73.73
CA GLN A 55 5.30 3.51 74.47
C GLN A 55 6.48 3.85 73.54
N THR A 56 6.72 5.16 73.36
CA THR A 56 7.91 5.85 73.90
C THR A 56 7.60 7.35 74.03
N PRO A 57 7.98 8.02 75.14
CA PRO A 57 7.88 9.47 75.23
C PRO A 57 9.02 10.12 74.43
N ASN A 58 8.69 10.97 73.45
CA ASN A 58 9.65 11.96 72.96
C ASN A 58 9.84 13.03 74.04
N LEU A 59 11.10 13.44 74.27
CA LEU A 59 11.51 14.31 75.37
C LEU A 59 11.22 15.80 75.18
N ASP A 60 10.53 16.21 74.11
CA ASP A 60 10.21 17.61 73.89
C ASP A 60 8.84 17.69 73.18
N GLY A 61 7.83 18.18 73.91
CA GLY A 61 6.40 18.02 73.63
C GLY A 61 5.86 18.81 72.44
N THR A 62 6.40 18.62 71.24
CA THR A 62 5.82 19.16 70.00
C THR A 62 5.33 18.03 69.08
N PRO A 63 4.10 18.12 68.54
CA PRO A 63 3.60 17.12 67.60
C PRO A 63 4.31 17.27 66.25
N ALA A 64 4.96 16.20 65.80
CA ALA A 64 5.49 16.10 64.44
C ALA A 64 4.32 16.01 63.44
N PRO A 65 4.35 16.73 62.30
CA PRO A 65 3.33 16.60 61.28
C PRO A 65 3.38 15.19 60.64
N PRO A 66 2.25 14.59 60.28
CA PRO A 66 2.23 13.32 59.58
C PRO A 66 2.73 13.53 58.14
N SER A 67 3.98 13.19 57.86
CA SER A 67 4.48 13.08 56.49
C SER A 67 3.97 11.78 55.86
N SER A 68 2.67 11.75 55.53
CA SER A 68 2.10 10.76 54.61
C SER A 68 2.41 11.20 53.18
N GLY A 69 3.68 11.12 52.80
CA GLY A 69 4.13 11.27 51.42
C GLY A 69 4.82 9.98 51.03
N LEU A 70 4.15 9.14 50.22
CA LEU A 70 4.82 8.06 49.50
C LEU A 70 5.86 8.73 48.58
N LEU A 71 7.14 8.66 48.96
CA LEU A 71 8.25 9.03 48.10
C LEU A 71 8.43 7.92 47.05
N PRO A 72 8.24 8.19 45.75
CA PRO A 72 8.49 7.20 44.70
C PRO A 72 9.95 6.72 44.78
N GLY A 73 10.17 5.42 44.51
CA GLY A 73 11.51 4.82 44.51
C GLY A 73 12.41 5.44 43.42
N PRO A 74 13.74 5.30 43.53
CA PRO A 74 14.67 5.84 42.53
C PRO A 74 14.41 5.28 41.11
N GLU A 75 13.81 4.09 40.99
CA GLU A 75 13.37 3.50 39.71
C GLU A 75 12.14 4.17 39.08
N ASP A 76 11.30 4.87 39.85
CA ASP A 76 10.14 5.63 39.34
C ASP A 76 10.52 7.01 38.77
N THR A 77 11.79 7.40 38.93
CA THR A 77 12.30 8.70 38.44
C THR A 77 12.63 8.69 36.95
N ASP A 78 12.89 7.50 36.38
CA ASP A 78 13.26 7.36 34.98
C ASP A 78 11.99 7.31 34.12
N ARG A 79 11.51 8.51 33.78
CA ARG A 79 10.32 8.70 32.96
C ARG A 79 10.55 8.02 31.60
N SER A 80 9.92 6.88 31.37
CA SER A 80 9.93 6.19 30.09
C SER A 80 9.71 7.17 28.93
N VAL A 81 10.49 7.00 27.85
CA VAL A 81 10.49 7.88 26.65
C VAL A 81 9.07 8.02 26.06
N TYR A 82 8.20 7.05 26.32
CA TYR A 82 6.80 7.06 25.92
C TYR A 82 5.90 7.01 27.16
N PRO A 83 5.22 8.12 27.52
CA PRO A 83 4.30 8.12 28.64
C PRO A 83 3.13 7.16 28.35
N LEU A 84 2.87 6.23 29.28
CA LEU A 84 1.72 5.34 29.21
C LEU A 84 0.44 6.16 29.11
N ARG A 85 -0.46 5.77 28.19
CA ARG A 85 -1.78 6.37 28.05
C ARG A 85 -2.85 5.29 27.99
N PRO A 86 -3.12 4.61 29.12
CA PRO A 86 -4.05 3.48 29.16
C PRO A 86 -5.41 3.86 28.58
N ALA A 87 -5.96 2.98 27.75
CA ALA A 87 -7.33 3.08 27.28
C ALA A 87 -8.28 2.31 28.20
N ALA A 88 -9.58 2.60 28.11
CA ALA A 88 -10.58 1.77 28.77
C ALA A 88 -10.51 0.32 28.23
N PRO A 89 -10.70 -0.72 29.07
CA PRO A 89 -10.54 -2.11 28.65
C PRO A 89 -11.39 -2.51 27.44
N GLU A 90 -12.63 -2.03 27.37
CA GLU A 90 -13.53 -2.30 26.24
C GLU A 90 -13.02 -1.69 24.93
N VAL A 91 -12.55 -0.43 24.98
CA VAL A 91 -11.99 0.29 23.82
C VAL A 91 -10.69 -0.36 23.35
N PHE A 92 -9.85 -0.81 24.28
CA PHE A 92 -8.63 -1.53 23.98
C PHE A 92 -8.92 -2.88 23.30
N ALA A 93 -9.87 -3.65 23.84
CA ALA A 93 -10.26 -4.94 23.28
C ALA A 93 -10.90 -4.81 21.89
N SER A 94 -11.75 -3.80 21.68
CA SER A 94 -12.34 -3.54 20.36
C SER A 94 -11.28 -3.14 19.34
N ALA A 95 -10.36 -2.23 19.72
CA ALA A 95 -9.27 -1.81 18.85
C ALA A 95 -8.29 -2.94 18.54
N GLN A 96 -7.97 -3.79 19.53
CA GLN A 96 -7.14 -4.98 19.31
C GLN A 96 -7.78 -5.90 18.26
N ARG A 97 -9.10 -6.09 18.31
CA ARG A 97 -9.82 -6.93 17.34
C ARG A 97 -9.79 -6.32 15.94
N GLU A 98 -10.09 -5.03 15.82
CA GLU A 98 -10.04 -4.30 14.53
C GLU A 98 -8.65 -4.38 13.89
N LEU A 99 -7.60 -4.15 14.69
CA LEU A 99 -6.22 -4.24 14.23
C LEU A 99 -5.86 -5.66 13.78
N SER A 100 -6.39 -6.68 14.45
CA SER A 100 -6.18 -8.08 14.09
C SER A 100 -6.87 -8.44 12.78
N ASP A 101 -8.11 -7.97 12.59
CA ASP A 101 -8.90 -8.21 11.38
C ASP A 101 -8.26 -7.54 10.16
N ASP A 102 -7.72 -6.33 10.31
CA ASP A 102 -7.00 -5.63 9.23
C ASP A 102 -5.70 -6.35 8.86
N LEU A 103 -4.93 -6.86 9.83
CA LEU A 103 -3.73 -7.67 9.57
C LEU A 103 -4.05 -8.95 8.77
N VAL A 104 -5.12 -9.66 9.15
CA VAL A 104 -5.56 -10.87 8.44
C VAL A 104 -6.00 -10.51 7.02
N THR A 105 -6.76 -9.43 6.87
CA THR A 105 -7.20 -8.96 5.55
C THR A 105 -6.01 -8.58 4.67
N LYS A 106 -4.99 -7.92 5.22
CA LYS A 106 -3.74 -7.59 4.52
C LYS A 106 -2.95 -8.83 4.11
N ALA A 107 -2.87 -9.84 4.98
CA ALA A 107 -2.24 -11.12 4.64
C ALA A 107 -2.94 -11.80 3.45
N GLN A 108 -4.27 -11.83 3.44
CA GLN A 108 -5.06 -12.37 2.32
C GLN A 108 -4.83 -11.57 1.02
N GLN A 109 -4.75 -10.24 1.09
CA GLN A 109 -4.42 -9.40 -0.07
C GLN A 109 -3.04 -9.76 -0.64
N ILE A 110 -2.05 -10.00 0.21
CA ILE A 110 -0.70 -10.43 -0.21
C ILE A 110 -0.75 -11.80 -0.88
N GLU A 111 -1.44 -12.78 -0.30
CA GLU A 111 -1.61 -14.12 -0.91
C GLU A 111 -2.28 -14.07 -2.28
N TYR A 112 -3.32 -13.22 -2.41
CA TYR A 112 -3.99 -12.99 -3.68
C TYR A 112 -3.06 -12.35 -4.72
N LEU A 113 -2.25 -11.37 -4.31
CA LEU A 113 -1.27 -10.74 -5.20
C LEU A 113 -0.19 -11.74 -5.65
N ILE A 114 0.31 -12.59 -4.73
CA ILE A 114 1.25 -13.66 -5.05
C ILE A 114 0.65 -14.61 -6.08
N SER A 115 -0.61 -15.01 -5.89
CA SER A 115 -1.32 -15.91 -6.80
C SER A 115 -1.52 -15.33 -8.20
N ARG A 116 -1.50 -13.99 -8.33
CA ARG A 116 -1.64 -13.27 -9.61
C ARG A 116 -0.32 -12.88 -10.24
N LEU A 117 0.81 -13.19 -9.61
CA LEU A 117 2.12 -12.90 -10.19
C LEU A 117 2.25 -13.62 -11.54
N PRO A 118 2.51 -12.88 -12.63
CA PRO A 118 2.63 -13.46 -13.94
C PRO A 118 3.93 -14.26 -14.03
N GLY A 119 3.86 -15.48 -14.57
CA GLY A 119 5.02 -16.36 -14.70
C GLY A 119 5.36 -17.17 -13.45
N ILE A 120 4.55 -17.13 -12.38
CA ILE A 120 4.76 -18.05 -11.25
C ILE A 120 4.67 -19.50 -11.72
N GLY A 121 5.62 -20.32 -11.29
CA GLY A 121 5.68 -21.74 -11.65
C GLY A 121 6.17 -22.04 -13.07
N ARG A 122 6.57 -21.04 -13.87
CA ARG A 122 7.26 -21.28 -15.16
C ARG A 122 8.77 -21.23 -14.93
N GLY A 123 9.49 -22.16 -15.56
CA GLY A 123 10.95 -22.14 -15.58
C GLY A 123 11.49 -21.03 -16.48
N GLU A 124 12.67 -20.50 -16.16
CA GLU A 124 13.35 -19.47 -16.96
C GLU A 124 13.52 -19.90 -18.42
N GLU A 125 13.90 -21.16 -18.66
CA GLU A 125 14.06 -21.70 -20.01
C GLU A 125 12.75 -21.68 -20.82
N GLN A 126 11.63 -22.04 -20.20
CA GLN A 126 10.32 -22.02 -20.85
C GLN A 126 9.90 -20.58 -21.19
N GLN A 127 10.17 -19.64 -20.28
CA GLN A 127 9.90 -18.23 -20.50
C GLN A 127 10.79 -17.65 -21.61
N ALA A 128 12.07 -18.03 -21.66
CA ALA A 128 13.01 -17.60 -22.69
C ALA A 128 12.61 -18.13 -24.08
N GLU A 129 12.20 -19.40 -24.17
CA GLU A 129 11.74 -19.99 -25.43
C GLU A 129 10.42 -19.35 -25.91
N GLU A 130 9.48 -19.10 -24.99
CA GLU A 130 8.24 -18.39 -25.31
C GLU A 130 8.54 -16.97 -25.84
N ILE A 131 9.49 -16.25 -25.23
CA ILE A 131 9.96 -14.95 -25.71
C ILE A 131 10.53 -15.06 -27.12
N ARG A 132 11.36 -16.08 -27.38
CA ARG A 132 11.97 -16.28 -28.71
C ARG A 132 10.92 -16.50 -29.79
N ILE A 133 9.95 -17.37 -29.52
CA ILE A 133 8.82 -17.65 -30.42
C ILE A 133 8.00 -16.37 -30.65
N LEU A 134 7.74 -15.59 -29.59
CA LEU A 134 6.95 -14.36 -29.70
C LEU A 134 7.67 -13.29 -30.52
N VAL A 135 8.99 -13.16 -30.37
CA VAL A 135 9.83 -12.26 -31.18
C VAL A 135 9.76 -12.63 -32.66
N GLU A 136 9.83 -13.92 -32.99
CA GLU A 136 9.70 -14.38 -34.37
C GLU A 136 8.33 -14.06 -34.96
N LYS A 137 7.25 -14.33 -34.22
CA LYS A 137 5.88 -13.97 -34.63
C LYS A 137 5.71 -12.47 -34.85
N VAL A 138 6.31 -11.64 -33.98
CA VAL A 138 6.27 -10.17 -34.15
C VAL A 138 6.97 -9.76 -35.44
N ARG A 139 8.14 -10.33 -35.75
CA ARG A 139 8.86 -10.04 -37.00
C ARG A 139 8.05 -10.41 -38.24
N GLU A 140 7.40 -11.57 -38.24
CA GLU A 140 6.53 -12.01 -39.33
C GLU A 140 5.34 -11.05 -39.52
N MET A 141 4.67 -10.70 -38.43
CA MET A 141 3.54 -9.77 -38.45
C MET A 141 3.94 -8.37 -38.92
N GLU A 142 5.12 -7.89 -38.55
CA GLU A 142 5.68 -6.63 -39.05
C GLU A 142 5.99 -6.66 -40.54
N ALA A 143 6.57 -7.76 -41.04
CA ALA A 143 6.83 -7.95 -42.47
C ALA A 143 5.52 -7.93 -43.27
N ARG A 144 4.51 -8.67 -42.80
CA ARG A 144 3.16 -8.68 -43.40
C ARG A 144 2.52 -7.29 -43.38
N ARG A 145 2.65 -6.56 -42.25
CA ARG A 145 2.17 -5.16 -42.14
C ARG A 145 2.88 -4.25 -43.13
N LYS A 146 4.20 -4.42 -43.32
CA LYS A 146 5.01 -3.62 -44.25
C LYS A 146 4.59 -3.86 -45.70
N GLU A 147 4.36 -5.12 -46.08
CA GLU A 147 3.90 -5.50 -47.42
C GLU A 147 2.50 -4.96 -47.69
N LYS A 148 1.55 -5.16 -46.77
CA LYS A 148 0.19 -4.62 -46.93
C LYS A 148 0.20 -3.09 -47.03
N ARG A 149 1.07 -2.40 -46.30
CA ARG A 149 1.27 -0.95 -46.47
C ARG A 149 1.89 -0.58 -47.82
N ARG A 150 2.74 -1.43 -48.41
CA ARG A 150 3.30 -1.20 -49.76
C ARG A 150 2.21 -1.32 -50.81
N GLU A 151 1.46 -2.42 -50.80
CA GLU A 151 0.32 -2.62 -51.71
C GLU A 151 -0.70 -1.47 -51.61
N MET A 152 -1.01 -1.05 -50.38
CA MET A 152 -1.91 0.08 -50.15
C MET A 152 -1.38 1.38 -50.75
N ARG A 153 -0.07 1.69 -50.62
CA ARG A 153 0.53 2.87 -51.25
C ARG A 153 0.49 2.81 -52.77
N GLU A 154 0.72 1.64 -53.35
CA GLU A 154 0.62 1.45 -54.81
C GLU A 154 -0.81 1.67 -55.31
N CYS A 155 -1.81 1.11 -54.62
CA CYS A 155 -3.22 1.33 -54.97
C CYS A 155 -3.61 2.80 -54.84
N VAL A 156 -3.17 3.47 -53.77
CA VAL A 156 -3.40 4.91 -53.59
C VAL A 156 -2.76 5.72 -54.72
N GLY A 157 -1.53 5.41 -55.12
CA GLY A 157 -0.88 6.08 -56.25
C GLY A 157 -1.61 5.87 -57.59
N ARG A 158 -2.17 4.67 -57.83
CA ARG A 158 -3.00 4.43 -59.03
C ARG A 158 -4.30 5.23 -58.99
N LEU A 159 -4.96 5.29 -57.84
CA LEU A 159 -6.17 6.09 -57.66
C LEU A 159 -5.88 7.58 -57.89
N ASP A 160 -4.77 8.09 -57.34
CA ASP A 160 -4.34 9.49 -57.53
C ASP A 160 -4.12 9.81 -59.01
N ALA A 161 -3.45 8.93 -59.76
CA ALA A 161 -3.25 9.11 -61.20
C ALA A 161 -4.57 9.13 -62.00
N VAL A 162 -5.54 8.27 -61.66
CA VAL A 162 -6.87 8.27 -62.30
C VAL A 162 -7.63 9.55 -61.96
N VAL A 163 -7.57 10.02 -60.71
CA VAL A 163 -8.20 11.27 -60.27
C VAL A 163 -7.60 12.46 -61.00
N LEU A 164 -6.28 12.53 -61.12
CA LEU A 164 -5.58 13.59 -61.86
C LEU A 164 -5.97 13.57 -63.35
N GLY A 165 -5.98 12.40 -63.98
CA GLY A 165 -6.35 12.25 -65.39
C GLY A 165 -7.82 12.58 -65.67
N MET A 166 -8.73 12.26 -64.75
CA MET A 166 -10.13 12.69 -64.82
C MET A 166 -10.25 14.21 -64.70
N ALA A 167 -9.51 14.84 -63.78
CA ALA A 167 -9.51 16.30 -63.63
C ALA A 167 -9.01 17.01 -64.90
N GLU A 168 -7.91 16.54 -65.49
CA GLU A 168 -7.35 17.09 -66.73
C GLU A 168 -8.29 16.89 -67.93
N SER A 169 -8.95 15.73 -68.02
CA SER A 169 -9.93 15.47 -69.08
C SER A 169 -11.15 16.40 -68.98
N ILE A 170 -11.62 16.69 -67.75
CA ILE A 170 -12.73 17.62 -67.49
C ILE A 170 -12.32 19.06 -67.85
N GLU A 171 -11.09 19.48 -67.53
CA GLU A 171 -10.57 20.79 -67.95
C GLU A 171 -10.47 20.90 -69.48
N HIS A 172 -9.98 19.86 -70.15
CA HIS A 172 -9.88 19.84 -71.61
C HIS A 172 -11.27 19.92 -72.29
N ASP A 173 -12.25 19.17 -71.81
CA ASP A 173 -13.64 19.21 -72.33
C ASP A 173 -14.29 20.59 -72.10
N ALA A 174 -13.99 21.24 -70.97
CA ALA A 174 -14.47 22.59 -70.67
C ALA A 174 -13.87 23.64 -71.62
N ASP A 175 -12.61 23.49 -72.02
CA ASP A 175 -11.94 24.40 -72.95
C ASP A 175 -12.33 24.16 -74.41
N VAL A 176 -12.53 22.89 -74.84
CA VAL A 176 -13.07 22.55 -76.17
C VAL A 176 -14.47 23.14 -76.35
N ASN A 177 -15.35 22.98 -75.35
CA ASN A 177 -16.71 23.50 -75.41
C ASN A 177 -16.75 25.04 -75.45
N LYS A 178 -15.82 25.73 -74.77
CA LYS A 178 -15.66 27.19 -74.93
C LYS A 178 -15.18 27.59 -76.31
N HIS A 179 -14.27 26.80 -76.91
CA HIS A 179 -13.70 27.11 -78.22
C HIS A 179 -14.69 26.86 -79.37
N GLU A 180 -15.54 25.83 -79.27
CA GLU A 180 -16.66 25.58 -80.20
C GLU A 180 -17.75 26.65 -80.10
N GLN A 181 -18.07 27.14 -78.89
CA GLN A 181 -18.98 28.27 -78.72
C GLN A 181 -18.44 29.59 -79.29
N ALA A 182 -17.12 29.75 -79.39
CA ALA A 182 -16.47 30.94 -79.94
C ALA A 182 -16.30 30.94 -81.46
N THR A 183 -16.30 29.77 -82.12
CA THR A 183 -16.12 29.63 -83.59
C THR A 183 -17.42 29.30 -84.35
N GLY A 184 -18.53 29.07 -83.64
CA GLY A 184 -19.85 28.70 -84.19
C GLY A 184 -20.80 29.85 -84.55
N THR A 185 -20.34 31.09 -84.65
CA THR A 185 -21.12 32.26 -85.14
C THR A 185 -20.38 32.97 -86.26
#